data_AF-A0A538HYV1-F1
#
_entry.id   AF-A0A538HYV1-F1
#
_cell.length_a   1.000
_cell.length_b   1.000
_cell.length_c   1.000
_cell.angle_alpha   90.00
_cell.angle_beta   90.00
_cell.angle_gamma   90.00
#
_symmetry.space_group_name_H-M   'P 1'
#
loop_
_entity.id
_entity.type
_entity.pdbx_description
1 polymer ?
#
loop_
_entity_poly.entity_id
_entity_poly.type
_entity_poly.pdbx_seq_one_letter_code
_entity_poly.pdbx_strand_id
1 'polypeptide(L)'
;MTLPLSGGCNCGAVRFEVSEPLLRASYCHCKRCQRRSGTAASAQAHPAPGSFRIVAGQERLRMWKPPDSDGEKWFCGDCGSAIFGSNPVIPNRSPSGWGRSTTIPAFVRRCGSS
;
A
#
# COMPACT_ATOMS: atom_id res chain seq x y z
N MET A 1 18.51 6.77 3.74
CA MET A 1 17.74 5.73 3.00
C MET A 1 17.96 5.98 1.53
N THR A 2 18.34 4.98 0.75
CA THR A 2 18.59 5.13 -0.69
C THR A 2 17.33 4.80 -1.47
N LEU A 3 16.97 5.68 -2.41
CA LEU A 3 15.83 5.51 -3.32
C LEU A 3 16.30 4.87 -4.64
N PRO A 4 15.40 4.17 -5.38
CA PRO A 4 14.01 3.88 -5.03
C PRO A 4 13.87 2.79 -3.96
N LEU A 5 12.81 2.86 -3.15
CA LEU A 5 12.41 1.74 -2.30
C LEU A 5 11.65 0.72 -3.15
N SER A 6 12.03 -0.55 -3.09
CA SER A 6 11.34 -1.62 -3.81
C SER A 6 10.64 -2.58 -2.85
N GLY A 7 9.54 -3.17 -3.31
CA GLY A 7 8.76 -4.14 -2.56
C GLY A 7 7.92 -5.04 -3.47
N GLY A 8 7.13 -5.93 -2.88
CA GLY A 8 6.28 -6.82 -3.65
C GLY A 8 5.51 -7.82 -2.79
N CYS A 9 4.80 -8.71 -3.47
CA CYS A 9 4.13 -9.83 -2.82
C CYS A 9 5.12 -10.93 -2.41
N ASN A 10 4.66 -11.88 -1.59
CA ASN A 10 5.48 -12.99 -1.10
C ASN A 10 5.90 -13.95 -2.22
N CYS A 11 5.02 -14.24 -3.18
CA CYS A 11 5.36 -15.12 -4.32
C CYS A 11 6.21 -14.42 -5.40
N GLY A 12 6.45 -13.11 -5.26
CA GLY A 12 7.25 -12.33 -6.20
C GLY A 12 6.59 -11.96 -7.53
N ALA A 13 5.37 -12.43 -7.79
CA ALA A 13 4.61 -12.13 -9.02
C ALA A 13 4.30 -10.63 -9.18
N VAL A 14 4.03 -9.92 -8.07
CA VAL A 14 3.75 -8.48 -8.05
C VAL A 14 4.94 -7.74 -7.44
N ARG A 15 5.44 -6.72 -8.14
CA ARG A 15 6.53 -5.85 -7.67
C ARG A 15 6.17 -4.38 -7.80
N PHE A 16 6.63 -3.57 -6.87
CA PHE A 16 6.41 -2.12 -6.87
C PHE A 16 7.65 -1.36 -6.44
N GLU A 17 7.68 -0.07 -6.77
CA GLU A 17 8.72 0.87 -6.40
C GLU A 17 8.13 2.17 -5.85
N VAL A 18 8.88 2.83 -4.97
CA VAL A 18 8.63 4.18 -4.47
C VAL A 18 9.86 5.04 -4.76
N SER A 19 9.70 6.07 -5.59
CA SER A 19 10.81 6.92 -6.07
C SER A 19 11.16 8.07 -5.13
N GLU A 20 10.33 8.37 -4.13
CA GLU A 20 10.52 9.47 -3.18
C GLU A 20 10.46 9.00 -1.73
N PRO A 21 10.98 9.78 -0.77
CA PRO A 21 10.84 9.46 0.65
C PRO A 21 9.37 9.33 1.07
N LEU A 22 9.10 8.42 2.01
CA LEU A 22 7.77 8.28 2.61
C LEU A 22 7.42 9.54 3.39
N LEU A 23 6.21 10.05 3.20
CA LEU A 23 5.70 11.23 3.91
C LEU A 23 5.44 10.94 5.38
N ARG A 24 4.94 9.75 5.71
CA ARG A 24 4.65 9.31 7.07
C ARG A 24 4.46 7.81 7.18
N ALA A 25 4.61 7.30 8.40
CA ALA A 25 4.13 5.98 8.81
C ALA A 25 2.95 6.13 9.79
N SER A 26 2.05 5.15 9.84
CA SER A 26 0.88 5.16 10.72
C SER A 26 0.42 3.75 11.04
N TYR A 27 -0.25 3.56 12.18
CA TYR A 27 -0.95 2.33 12.51
C TYR A 27 -2.46 2.54 12.37
N CYS A 28 -3.13 1.63 11.66
CA CYS A 28 -4.58 1.62 11.58
C CYS A 28 -5.18 0.52 12.45
N HIS A 29 -6.03 0.90 13.38
CA HIS A 29 -6.67 0.02 14.36
C HIS A 29 -8.11 -0.36 14.00
N CYS A 30 -8.59 -0.02 12.79
CA CYS A 30 -9.95 -0.38 12.42
C CYS A 30 -10.09 -1.90 12.25
N LYS A 31 -11.27 -2.44 12.54
CA LYS A 31 -11.53 -3.89 12.45
C LYS A 31 -11.23 -4.47 11.06
N ARG A 32 -11.38 -3.68 9.99
CA ARG A 32 -11.04 -4.11 8.61
C ARG A 32 -9.53 -4.31 8.45
N CYS A 33 -8.73 -3.37 8.94
CA CYS A 33 -7.27 -3.45 8.91
C CYS A 33 -6.75 -4.57 9.80
N GLN A 34 -7.33 -4.75 11.00
CA GLN A 34 -7.02 -5.88 11.89
C GLN A 34 -7.28 -7.23 11.22
N ARG A 35 -8.46 -7.40 10.58
CA ARG A 35 -8.79 -8.63 9.84
C ARG A 35 -7.86 -8.88 8.66
N ARG A 36 -7.44 -7.82 7.96
CA ARG A 36 -6.54 -7.93 6.81
C ARG A 36 -5.11 -8.28 7.22
N SER A 37 -4.61 -7.72 8.31
CA SER A 37 -3.25 -7.97 8.78
C SER A 37 -3.13 -9.20 9.68
N GLY A 38 -4.23 -9.66 10.27
CA GLY A 38 -4.22 -10.70 11.31
C GLY A 38 -3.64 -10.22 12.64
N THR A 39 -3.58 -8.90 12.88
CA THR A 39 -2.90 -8.29 14.04
C THR A 39 -3.75 -7.19 14.68
N ALA A 40 -3.33 -6.67 15.85
CA ALA A 40 -4.01 -5.58 16.56
C ALA A 40 -4.06 -4.25 15.78
N ALA A 41 -3.13 -4.06 14.82
CA ALA A 41 -3.08 -2.89 13.95
C ALA A 41 -2.36 -3.20 12.64
N SER A 42 -2.78 -2.55 11.56
CA SER A 42 -2.03 -2.58 10.30
C SER A 42 -1.03 -1.43 10.26
N ALA A 43 0.26 -1.76 10.12
CA ALA A 43 1.30 -0.78 9.85
C ALA A 43 1.22 -0.30 8.40
N GLN A 44 1.21 1.02 8.21
CA GLN A 44 0.96 1.68 6.92
C GLN A 44 2.00 2.75 6.65
N ALA A 45 2.54 2.78 5.45
CA ALA A 45 3.43 3.80 4.93
C ALA A 45 2.74 4.62 3.83
N HIS A 46 3.02 5.91 3.80
CA HIS A 46 2.39 6.88 2.90
C HIS A 46 3.44 7.46 1.94
N PRO A 47 3.55 6.94 0.70
CA PRO A 47 4.42 7.53 -0.31
C PRO A 47 3.92 8.93 -0.73
N ALA A 48 4.82 9.73 -1.28
CA ALA A 48 4.43 10.98 -1.95
C ALA A 48 3.52 10.69 -3.15
N PRO A 49 2.52 11.54 -3.46
CA PRO A 49 1.66 11.35 -4.62
C PRO A 49 2.48 11.18 -5.91
N GLY A 50 2.15 10.18 -6.72
CA GLY A 50 2.87 9.89 -7.97
C GLY A 50 4.20 9.14 -7.80
N SER A 51 4.74 9.03 -6.58
CA SER A 51 6.02 8.33 -6.35
C SER A 51 5.91 6.81 -6.30
N PHE A 52 4.71 6.25 -6.13
CA PHE A 52 4.46 4.81 -6.10
C PHE A 52 4.04 4.28 -7.48
N ARG A 53 4.66 3.18 -7.92
CA ARG A 53 4.27 2.47 -9.15
C ARG A 53 4.40 0.96 -9.02
N ILE A 54 3.52 0.23 -9.69
CA ILE A 54 3.69 -1.21 -9.93
C ILE A 54 4.65 -1.37 -11.11
N VAL A 55 5.69 -2.19 -10.94
CA VAL A 55 6.70 -2.44 -11.97
C VAL A 55 6.59 -3.84 -12.59
N ALA A 56 5.87 -4.76 -11.95
CA ALA A 56 5.55 -6.08 -12.51
C ALA A 56 4.27 -6.67 -11.88
N GLY A 57 3.57 -7.51 -12.66
CA GLY A 57 2.44 -8.33 -12.18
C GLY A 57 1.14 -7.60 -11.95
N GLN A 58 0.87 -6.52 -12.70
CA GLN A 58 -0.37 -5.75 -12.56
C GLN A 58 -1.62 -6.61 -12.80
N GLU A 59 -1.54 -7.58 -13.71
CA GLU A 59 -2.59 -8.54 -14.02
C GLU A 59 -2.88 -9.53 -12.88
N ARG A 60 -1.94 -9.72 -11.95
CA ARG A 60 -2.11 -10.56 -10.75
C ARG A 60 -2.71 -9.80 -9.58
N LEU A 61 -2.93 -8.49 -9.72
CA LEU A 61 -3.57 -7.70 -8.67
C LEU A 61 -5.07 -7.97 -8.63
N ARG A 62 -5.58 -8.12 -7.41
CA ARG A 62 -7.01 -8.16 -7.09
C ARG A 62 -7.32 -7.00 -6.16
N MET A 63 -8.55 -6.51 -6.26
CA MET A 63 -9.03 -5.38 -5.48
C MET A 63 -10.26 -5.78 -4.69
N TRP A 64 -10.30 -5.37 -3.43
CA TRP A 64 -11.51 -5.42 -2.61
C TRP A 64 -11.83 -4.02 -2.11
N LYS A 65 -13.08 -3.57 -2.34
CA LYS A 65 -13.62 -2.30 -1.85
C LYS A 65 -14.66 -2.60 -0.78
N PRO A 66 -14.51 -2.08 0.45
CA PRO A 66 -15.55 -2.16 1.46
C PRO A 66 -16.82 -1.41 1.00
N PRO A 67 -18.04 -1.91 1.24
CA PRO A 67 -19.28 -1.24 0.81
C PRO A 67 -19.40 0.20 1.33
N ASP A 68 -18.99 0.44 2.58
CA ASP A 68 -19.12 1.72 3.27
C ASP A 68 -17.83 2.57 3.22
N SER A 69 -16.97 2.35 2.22
CA SER A 69 -15.71 3.08 2.10
C SER A 69 -15.27 3.20 0.66
N ASP A 70 -14.75 4.37 0.30
CA ASP A 70 -14.07 4.54 -0.98
C ASP A 70 -12.67 3.92 -1.03
N GLY A 71 -12.22 3.32 0.08
CA GLY A 71 -10.87 2.86 0.26
C GLY A 71 -10.65 1.45 -0.29
N GLU A 72 -10.15 1.38 -1.51
CA GLU A 72 -9.71 0.15 -2.17
C GLU A 72 -8.56 -0.52 -1.40
N LYS A 73 -8.54 -1.86 -1.46
CA LYS A 73 -7.48 -2.71 -0.93
C LYS A 73 -7.00 -3.61 -2.04
N TRP A 74 -5.76 -3.38 -2.46
CA TRP A 74 -5.11 -4.15 -3.51
C TRP A 74 -4.19 -5.22 -2.91
N PHE A 75 -4.27 -6.42 -3.46
CA PHE A 75 -3.55 -7.60 -2.99
C PHE A 75 -3.18 -8.51 -4.18
N CYS A 76 -2.18 -9.36 -3.99
CA CYS A 76 -1.80 -10.37 -4.97
C CYS A 76 -2.86 -11.49 -4.98
N GLY A 77 -3.44 -11.77 -6.14
CA GLY A 77 -4.42 -12.85 -6.31
C GLY A 77 -3.84 -14.25 -6.13
N ASP A 78 -2.53 -14.42 -6.32
CA ASP A 78 -1.89 -15.73 -6.26
C ASP A 78 -1.53 -16.13 -4.83
N CYS A 79 -1.03 -15.19 -4.03
CA CYS A 79 -0.51 -15.49 -2.68
C CYS A 79 -1.18 -14.69 -1.55
N GLY A 80 -2.18 -13.86 -1.85
CA GLY A 80 -2.94 -13.09 -0.86
C GLY A 80 -2.19 -11.91 -0.23
N SER A 81 -0.93 -11.66 -0.58
CA SER A 81 -0.15 -10.58 0.03
C SER A 81 -0.76 -9.20 -0.24
N ALA A 82 -0.90 -8.41 0.81
CA ALA A 82 -1.27 -7.00 0.75
C ALA A 82 -0.22 -6.20 -0.05
N ILE A 83 -0.65 -5.41 -1.06
CA ILE A 83 0.29 -4.59 -1.88
C ILE A 83 0.12 -3.10 -1.61
N PHE A 84 -1.07 -2.55 -1.80
CA PHE A 84 -1.36 -1.16 -1.48
C PHE A 84 -2.85 -0.97 -1.18
N GLY A 85 -3.20 0.19 -0.65
CA GLY A 85 -4.56 0.69 -0.60
C GLY A 85 -4.61 2.04 -1.29
N SER A 86 -5.71 2.32 -1.96
CA SER A 86 -6.00 3.61 -2.58
C SER A 86 -7.32 4.13 -2.02
N ASN A 87 -7.44 5.43 -1.86
CA ASN A 87 -8.71 6.08 -1.54
C ASN A 87 -8.78 7.37 -2.34
N PRO A 88 -9.94 7.77 -2.91
CA PRO A 88 -10.14 9.16 -3.30
C PRO A 88 -9.86 10.03 -2.07
N VAL A 89 -9.11 11.11 -2.28
CA VAL A 89 -8.80 12.03 -1.19
C VAL A 89 -10.10 12.70 -0.74
N ILE A 90 -10.47 12.51 0.52
CA ILE A 90 -11.57 13.26 1.12
C ILE A 90 -11.03 14.67 1.37
N PRO A 91 -11.56 15.71 0.70
CA PRO A 91 -10.96 17.06 0.71
C PRO A 91 -10.89 17.67 2.11
N ASN A 92 -11.76 17.27 3.04
CA ASN A 92 -11.85 17.86 4.38
C ASN A 92 -10.99 17.16 5.46
N ARG A 93 -10.06 16.26 5.09
CA ARG A 93 -9.14 15.60 6.04
C ARG A 93 -7.67 15.64 5.64
N SER A 94 -7.35 16.27 4.51
CA SER A 94 -5.98 16.39 4.02
C SER A 94 -5.68 17.86 3.75
N PRO A 95 -4.72 18.49 4.46
CA PRO A 95 -4.36 19.89 4.23
C PRO A 95 -3.78 20.16 2.83
N SER A 96 -3.53 19.12 2.04
CA SER A 96 -2.71 19.20 0.83
C SER A 96 -3.47 19.22 -0.50
N GLY A 97 -4.73 18.78 -0.60
CA GLY A 97 -5.51 18.94 -1.85
C GLY A 97 -4.98 18.22 -3.12
N TRP A 98 -4.53 16.96 -3.04
CA TRP A 98 -4.02 16.20 -4.20
C TRP A 98 -4.77 14.89 -4.47
N GLY A 99 -4.69 14.39 -5.71
CA GLY A 99 -5.32 13.15 -6.19
C GLY A 99 -4.94 11.88 -5.40
N ARG A 100 -5.89 10.92 -5.38
CA ARG A 100 -5.87 9.57 -4.75
C ARG A 100 -4.70 9.29 -3.77
N SER A 101 -5.02 9.23 -2.48
CA SER A 101 -4.05 8.82 -1.45
C SER A 101 -3.73 7.33 -1.61
N THR A 102 -2.45 7.01 -1.76
CA THR A 102 -1.94 5.64 -1.79
C THR A 102 -1.27 5.33 -0.46
N THR A 103 -1.51 4.13 0.07
CA THR A 103 -0.90 3.61 1.28
C THR A 103 -0.33 2.23 1.00
N ILE A 104 0.91 1.97 1.39
CA ILE A 104 1.55 0.66 1.22
C ILE A 104 1.80 0.02 2.60
N PRO A 105 1.88 -1.32 2.72
CA PRO A 105 2.32 -1.98 3.95
C PRO A 105 3.69 -1.44 4.36
N ALA A 106 3.90 -1.16 5.64
CA ALA A 106 5.18 -0.64 6.13
C ALA A 106 6.33 -1.66 6.04
N PHE A 107 6.05 -2.93 5.75
CA PHE A 107 7.03 -4.00 5.56
C PHE A 107 7.65 -4.02 4.15
N VAL A 108 7.94 -2.84 3.59
CA VAL A 108 8.70 -2.73 2.34
C VAL A 108 10.14 -3.12 2.62
N ARG A 109 10.47 -4.41 2.48
CA ARG A 109 11.86 -4.88 2.54
C ARG A 109 12.57 -4.51 1.25
N ARG A 110 13.79 -3.95 1.37
CA ARG A 110 14.78 -4.01 0.29
C ARG A 110 14.95 -5.48 -0.09
N CYS A 111 14.72 -5.82 -1.36
CA CYS A 111 15.12 -7.13 -1.86
C CYS A 111 16.66 -7.15 -1.89
N GLY A 112 17.26 -7.87 -0.96
CA GLY A 112 18.71 -7.97 -0.79
C GLY A 112 19.06 -9.13 0.14
N SER A 113 19.39 -10.27 -0.48
CA SER A 113 20.16 -11.41 0.02
C SER A 113 19.74 -12.07 1.33
N SER A 114 18.95 -13.13 1.22
CA SER A 114 19.36 -14.48 1.65
C SER A 114 18.85 -15.49 0.63
#